data_AF-A0A8C9G5M5-F1
#
_entry.id   AF-A0A8C9G5M5-F1
#
_cell.length_a   1.000
_cell.length_b   1.000
_cell.length_c   1.000
_cell.angle_alpha   90.00
_cell.angle_beta   90.00
_cell.angle_gamma   90.00
#
_symmetry.space_group_name_H-M   'P 1'
#
loop_
_entity.id
_entity.type
_entity.pdbx_description
1 polymer ?
#
loop_
_entity_poly.entity_id
_entity_poly.type
_entity_poly.pdbx_seq_one_letter_code
_entity_poly.pdbx_strand_id
1 'polypeptide(L)'
;MCLSLMSQGLLYPQQVPLVLQVLKQTARSNSWHARYTILTYLQTMVFYNLFIFLNNEEAVNDIRWLVIKLLEDEQLEVREMAATTLSGLLQCNFLTMDGPMQTHFEQLCKMRLPKKRKRDLGSVVDTIPSGDLVKRHAGVLGLSACILSSPYDVPTWMPQLLMDLSAHLNDPQPIEMTVKKTLSNFRRTHHDNWQEHKQQFTDDQLLVLTDLLVSPCYYA
;
A
#
# COMPACT_ATOMS: atom_id res chain seq x y z
N MET A 1 7.14 -20.53 -11.19
CA MET A 1 8.50 -21.01 -10.83
C MET A 1 9.59 -20.30 -11.62
N CYS A 2 9.57 -20.31 -12.96
CA CYS A 2 10.61 -19.65 -13.79
C CYS A 2 10.84 -18.17 -13.44
N LEU A 3 9.79 -17.33 -13.41
CA LEU A 3 9.92 -15.90 -13.08
C LEU A 3 10.51 -15.65 -11.68
N SER A 4 10.18 -16.51 -10.71
CA SER A 4 10.72 -16.41 -9.35
C SER A 4 12.20 -16.77 -9.27
N LEU A 5 12.69 -17.66 -10.14
CA LEU A 5 14.12 -17.97 -10.22
C LEU A 5 14.87 -16.87 -10.96
N MET A 6 14.26 -16.32 -12.03
CA MET A 6 14.84 -15.21 -12.78
C MET A 6 14.96 -13.93 -11.95
N SER A 7 14.01 -13.63 -11.06
CA SER A 7 14.10 -12.45 -10.19
C SER A 7 15.23 -12.54 -9.16
N GLN A 8 15.71 -13.73 -8.84
CA GLN A 8 16.83 -13.94 -7.90
C GLN A 8 18.20 -13.85 -8.59
N GLY A 9 18.23 -13.67 -9.91
CA GLY A 9 19.47 -13.50 -10.66
C GLY A 9 20.14 -12.15 -10.36
N LEU A 10 21.47 -12.17 -10.33
CA LEU A 10 22.26 -10.94 -10.24
C LEU A 10 22.14 -10.14 -11.53
N LEU A 11 21.85 -8.85 -11.41
CA LEU A 11 21.77 -7.92 -12.52
C LEU A 11 23.05 -7.09 -12.60
N TYR A 12 23.56 -6.88 -13.80
CA TYR A 12 24.60 -5.87 -14.01
C TYR A 12 23.98 -4.46 -14.06
N PRO A 13 24.70 -3.40 -13.66
CA PRO A 13 24.18 -2.03 -13.68
C PRO A 13 23.64 -1.60 -15.06
N GLN A 14 24.25 -2.08 -16.15
CA GLN A 14 23.79 -1.76 -17.51
C GLN A 14 22.46 -2.44 -17.88
N GLN A 15 22.09 -3.52 -17.19
CA GLN A 15 20.86 -4.27 -17.43
C GLN A 15 19.66 -3.69 -16.68
N VAL A 16 19.90 -2.96 -15.59
CA VAL A 16 18.85 -2.38 -14.74
C VAL A 16 17.84 -1.56 -15.56
N PRO A 17 18.25 -0.59 -16.41
CA PRO A 17 17.29 0.21 -17.19
C PRO A 17 16.48 -0.65 -18.17
N LEU A 18 17.10 -1.67 -18.78
CA LEU A 18 16.45 -2.56 -19.74
C LEU A 18 15.35 -3.37 -19.07
N VAL A 19 15.63 -3.93 -17.88
CA VAL A 19 14.64 -4.71 -17.12
C VAL A 19 13.49 -3.81 -16.67
N LEU A 20 13.79 -2.61 -16.16
CA LEU A 20 12.76 -1.65 -15.75
C LEU A 20 11.87 -1.20 -16.92
N GLN A 21 12.44 -1.02 -18.11
CA GLN A 21 11.68 -0.73 -19.31
C GLN A 21 10.67 -1.84 -19.65
N VAL A 22 11.11 -3.11 -19.57
CA VAL A 22 10.22 -4.27 -19.78
C VAL A 22 9.12 -4.31 -18.73
N LEU A 23 9.44 -4.11 -17.44
CA LEU A 23 8.45 -4.08 -16.37
C LEU A 23 7.41 -2.97 -16.58
N LYS A 24 7.85 -1.76 -16.94
CA LYS A 24 6.96 -0.63 -17.28
C LYS A 24 6.05 -0.92 -18.47
N GLN A 25 6.54 -1.67 -19.47
CA GLN A 25 5.75 -2.07 -20.62
C GLN A 25 4.70 -3.12 -20.22
N THR A 26 5.10 -4.15 -19.46
CA THR A 26 4.19 -5.20 -18.97
C THR A 26 3.13 -4.66 -18.01
N ALA A 27 3.46 -3.62 -17.25
CA ALA A 27 2.52 -2.92 -16.38
C ALA A 27 1.35 -2.27 -17.14
N ARG A 28 1.49 -2.03 -18.45
CA ARG A 28 0.45 -1.50 -19.33
C ARG A 28 -0.36 -2.60 -20.03
N SER A 29 -0.10 -3.87 -19.73
CA SER A 29 -0.84 -4.98 -20.33
C SER A 29 -2.27 -5.06 -19.80
N ASN A 30 -3.18 -5.58 -20.63
CA ASN A 30 -4.57 -5.80 -20.25
C ASN A 30 -4.75 -6.96 -19.25
N SER A 31 -3.72 -7.79 -19.06
CA SER A 31 -3.77 -8.92 -18.13
C SER A 31 -3.40 -8.47 -16.73
N TRP A 32 -4.38 -8.42 -15.82
CA TRP A 32 -4.12 -8.12 -14.41
C TRP A 32 -3.20 -9.16 -13.77
N HIS A 33 -3.22 -10.42 -14.22
CA HIS A 33 -2.27 -11.44 -13.76
C HIS A 33 -0.82 -11.06 -14.09
N ALA A 34 -0.58 -10.46 -15.27
CA ALA A 34 0.75 -9.97 -15.62
C ALA A 34 1.13 -8.76 -14.75
N ARG A 35 0.21 -7.81 -14.55
CA ARG A 35 0.42 -6.64 -13.66
C ARG A 35 0.66 -7.03 -12.19
N TYR A 36 0.01 -8.07 -11.70
CA TYR A 36 0.26 -8.65 -10.39
C TYR A 36 1.63 -9.34 -10.31
N THR A 37 1.96 -10.14 -11.33
CA THR A 37 3.22 -10.92 -11.34
C THR A 37 4.45 -10.04 -11.45
N ILE A 38 4.37 -8.89 -12.14
CA ILE A 38 5.51 -7.96 -12.16
C ILE A 38 5.80 -7.35 -10.79
N LEU A 39 4.79 -7.17 -9.93
CA LEU A 39 4.99 -6.65 -8.57
C LEU A 39 5.73 -7.68 -7.71
N THR A 40 5.32 -8.95 -7.76
CA THR A 40 6.01 -10.03 -7.03
C THR A 40 7.43 -10.28 -7.55
N TYR A 41 7.61 -10.19 -8.88
CA TYR A 41 8.93 -10.21 -9.51
C TYR A 41 9.81 -9.06 -9.01
N LEU A 42 9.26 -7.83 -8.99
CA LEU A 42 9.96 -6.62 -8.57
C LEU A 42 10.40 -6.70 -7.10
N GLN A 43 9.54 -7.17 -6.19
CA GLN A 43 9.91 -7.36 -4.77
C GLN A 43 11.19 -8.20 -4.62
N THR A 44 11.22 -9.35 -5.28
CA THR A 44 12.37 -10.27 -5.19
C THR A 44 13.59 -9.67 -5.89
N MET A 45 13.41 -9.13 -7.09
CA MET A 45 14.51 -8.57 -7.89
C MET A 45 15.21 -7.41 -7.18
N VAL A 46 14.44 -6.47 -6.62
CA VAL A 46 15.00 -5.31 -5.91
C VAL A 46 15.73 -5.77 -4.66
N PHE A 47 15.16 -6.68 -3.87
CA PHE A 47 15.80 -7.12 -2.63
C PHE A 47 17.12 -7.88 -2.89
N TYR A 48 17.16 -8.78 -3.88
CA TYR A 48 18.37 -9.53 -4.23
C TYR A 48 19.48 -8.64 -4.82
N ASN A 49 19.14 -7.54 -5.46
CA ASN A 49 20.07 -6.63 -6.13
C ASN A 49 20.09 -5.24 -5.47
N LEU A 50 19.76 -5.16 -4.18
CA LEU A 50 19.41 -3.91 -3.48
C LEU A 50 20.42 -2.79 -3.70
N PHE A 51 21.71 -3.06 -3.48
CA PHE A 51 22.76 -2.07 -3.62
C PHE A 51 22.99 -1.60 -5.05
N ILE A 52 22.69 -2.44 -6.05
CA ILE A 52 22.81 -2.09 -7.47
C ILE A 52 21.73 -1.08 -7.83
N PHE A 53 20.50 -1.28 -7.34
CA PHE A 53 19.41 -0.33 -7.54
C PHE A 53 19.61 0.95 -6.73
N LEU A 54 20.06 0.87 -5.47
CA LEU A 54 20.31 2.06 -4.63
C LEU A 54 21.40 2.98 -5.21
N ASN A 55 22.37 2.43 -5.93
CA ASN A 55 23.41 3.22 -6.61
C ASN A 55 22.91 3.89 -7.91
N ASN A 56 21.63 3.74 -8.26
CA ASN A 56 21.01 4.34 -9.44
C ASN A 56 19.70 5.04 -9.06
N GLU A 57 19.77 6.36 -8.82
CA GLU A 57 18.61 7.16 -8.40
C GLU A 57 17.46 7.13 -9.42
N GLU A 58 17.76 7.07 -10.72
CA GLU A 58 16.73 6.98 -11.77
C GLU A 58 15.96 5.67 -11.66
N ALA A 59 16.66 4.56 -11.39
CA ALA A 59 16.04 3.26 -11.19
C ALA A 59 15.13 3.22 -9.95
N VAL A 60 15.55 3.85 -8.84
CA VAL A 60 14.75 3.99 -7.62
C VAL A 60 13.47 4.78 -7.90
N ASN A 61 13.58 5.91 -8.60
CA ASN A 61 12.45 6.75 -8.98
C ASN A 61 11.48 6.03 -9.92
N ASP A 62 12.01 5.25 -10.86
CA ASP A 62 11.24 4.43 -11.79
C ASP A 62 10.42 3.34 -11.08
N ILE A 63 11.03 2.66 -10.12
CA ILE A 63 10.37 1.66 -9.29
C ILE A 63 9.29 2.32 -8.42
N ARG A 64 9.61 3.44 -7.78
CA ARG A 64 8.66 4.23 -6.99
C ARG A 64 7.43 4.60 -7.82
N TRP A 65 7.65 5.20 -8.99
CA TRP A 65 6.57 5.59 -9.90
C TRP A 65 5.72 4.39 -10.34
N LEU A 66 6.37 3.26 -10.65
CA LEU A 66 5.68 2.05 -11.09
C LEU A 66 4.76 1.49 -10.00
N VAL A 67 5.25 1.40 -8.76
CA VAL A 67 4.48 0.87 -7.63
C VAL A 67 3.30 1.80 -7.29
N ILE A 68 3.54 3.11 -7.22
CA ILE A 68 2.47 4.09 -6.97
C ILE A 68 1.41 4.03 -8.07
N LYS A 69 1.81 3.92 -9.33
CA LYS A 69 0.88 3.79 -10.45
C LYS A 69 0.01 2.53 -10.34
N LEU A 70 0.59 1.40 -9.94
CA LEU A 70 -0.15 0.13 -9.77
C LEU A 70 -1.03 0.11 -8.51
N LEU A 71 -0.82 1.04 -7.58
CA LEU A 71 -1.71 1.27 -6.43
C LEU A 71 -3.08 1.81 -6.86
N GLU A 72 -3.15 2.49 -8.02
CA GLU A 72 -4.37 3.01 -8.64
C GLU A 72 -4.94 2.07 -9.73
N ASP A 73 -4.52 0.80 -9.78
CA ASP A 73 -5.01 -0.17 -10.76
C ASP A 73 -6.52 -0.44 -10.61
N GLU A 74 -7.19 -0.75 -11.72
CA GLU A 74 -8.61 -1.13 -11.71
C GLU A 74 -8.86 -2.41 -10.88
N GLN A 75 -7.93 -3.35 -10.91
CA GLN A 75 -8.04 -4.65 -10.26
C GLN A 75 -7.62 -4.57 -8.80
N LEU A 76 -8.46 -5.08 -7.89
CA LEU A 76 -8.22 -5.00 -6.44
C LEU A 76 -6.93 -5.72 -6.03
N GLU A 77 -6.71 -6.93 -6.55
CA GLU A 77 -5.58 -7.80 -6.23
C GLU A 77 -4.25 -7.16 -6.63
N VAL A 78 -4.22 -6.42 -7.74
CA VAL A 78 -3.04 -5.67 -8.17
C VAL A 78 -2.75 -4.54 -7.20
N ARG A 79 -3.79 -3.80 -6.76
CA ARG A 79 -3.65 -2.72 -5.77
C ARG A 79 -3.15 -3.23 -4.41
N GLU A 80 -3.72 -4.33 -3.90
CA GLU A 80 -3.28 -4.94 -2.65
C GLU A 80 -1.81 -5.43 -2.73
N MET A 81 -1.41 -6.01 -3.86
CA MET A 81 -0.02 -6.42 -4.08
C MET A 81 0.91 -5.22 -4.24
N ALA A 82 0.46 -4.13 -4.86
CA ALA A 82 1.23 -2.89 -4.96
C ALA A 82 1.48 -2.30 -3.57
N ALA A 83 0.47 -2.29 -2.69
CA ALA A 83 0.60 -1.85 -1.30
C ALA A 83 1.58 -2.72 -0.50
N THR A 84 1.49 -4.05 -0.66
CA THR A 84 2.43 -5.01 -0.05
C THR A 84 3.87 -4.74 -0.52
N THR A 85 4.03 -4.48 -1.82
CA THR A 85 5.32 -4.14 -2.43
C THR A 85 5.88 -2.85 -1.88
N LEU A 86 5.06 -1.79 -1.83
CA LEU A 86 5.44 -0.49 -1.27
C LEU A 86 5.88 -0.63 0.19
N SER A 87 5.11 -1.35 1.00
CA SER A 87 5.42 -1.60 2.41
C SER A 87 6.80 -2.28 2.58
N GLY A 88 7.09 -3.30 1.77
CA GLY A 88 8.39 -3.99 1.81
C GLY A 88 9.55 -3.12 1.36
N LEU A 89 9.36 -2.31 0.32
CA LEU A 89 10.39 -1.38 -0.18
C LEU A 89 10.68 -0.25 0.81
N LEU A 90 9.66 0.23 1.54
CA LEU A 90 9.83 1.19 2.64
C LEU A 90 10.55 0.54 3.83
N GLN A 91 10.18 -0.69 4.18
CA GLN A 91 10.73 -1.41 5.33
C GLN A 91 12.24 -1.70 5.20
N CYS A 92 12.71 -2.02 3.99
CA CYS A 92 14.14 -2.24 3.75
C CYS A 92 14.91 -0.95 3.40
N ASN A 93 14.29 0.22 3.62
CA ASN A 93 14.85 1.54 3.31
C ASN A 93 15.25 1.72 1.83
N PHE A 94 14.71 0.89 0.92
CA PHE A 94 14.89 1.08 -0.51
C PHE A 94 14.17 2.34 -0.99
N LEU A 95 12.95 2.54 -0.48
CA LEU A 95 12.22 3.79 -0.57
C LEU A 95 12.19 4.44 0.81
N THR A 96 12.23 5.77 0.83
CA THR A 96 11.96 6.56 2.03
C THR A 96 10.61 7.23 1.88
N MET A 97 9.83 7.25 2.96
CA MET A 97 8.62 8.05 3.01
C MET A 97 9.02 9.53 3.06
N ASP A 98 8.75 10.26 1.99
CA ASP A 98 8.98 11.70 1.90
C ASP A 98 7.66 12.48 2.02
N GLY A 99 7.76 13.76 2.39
CA GLY A 99 6.60 14.65 2.50
C GLY A 99 5.71 14.67 1.25
N PRO A 100 6.26 14.67 0.02
CA PRO A 100 5.47 14.55 -1.21
C PRO A 100 4.66 13.25 -1.30
N MET A 101 5.25 12.09 -0.99
CA MET A 101 4.56 10.80 -0.99
C MET A 101 3.42 10.78 0.03
N GLN A 102 3.66 11.29 1.24
CA GLN A 102 2.63 11.41 2.26
C GLN A 102 1.47 12.29 1.78
N THR A 103 1.79 13.50 1.29
CA THR A 103 0.80 14.46 0.79
C THR A 103 -0.01 13.87 -0.36
N HIS A 104 0.62 13.11 -1.26
CA HIS A 104 -0.05 12.45 -2.37
C HIS A 104 -1.09 11.44 -1.89
N PHE A 105 -0.75 10.57 -0.92
CA PHE A 105 -1.71 9.61 -0.38
C PHE A 105 -2.84 10.28 0.41
N GLU A 106 -2.54 11.31 1.20
CA GLU A 106 -3.56 12.09 1.91
C GLU A 106 -4.55 12.79 0.95
N GLN A 107 -4.07 13.30 -0.19
CA GLN A 107 -4.92 13.88 -1.22
C GLN A 107 -5.83 12.83 -1.85
N LEU A 108 -5.31 11.64 -2.13
CA LEU A 108 -6.09 10.52 -2.65
C LEU A 108 -7.18 10.07 -1.66
N CYS A 109 -6.87 10.00 -0.36
CA CYS A 109 -7.85 9.70 0.69
C CYS A 109 -9.03 10.69 0.72
N LYS A 110 -8.78 11.97 0.42
CA LYS A 110 -9.79 13.03 0.43
C LYS A 110 -10.72 13.04 -0.79
N MET A 111 -10.48 12.20 -1.80
CA MET A 111 -11.33 12.08 -3.00
C MET A 111 -12.78 11.81 -2.61
N ARG A 112 -13.73 12.62 -3.11
CA ARG A 112 -15.14 12.45 -2.72
C ARG A 112 -15.76 11.23 -3.39
N LEU A 113 -16.34 10.35 -2.58
CA LEU A 113 -17.10 9.23 -3.12
C LEU A 113 -18.47 9.70 -3.62
N PRO A 114 -18.92 9.23 -4.80
CA PRO A 114 -20.26 9.53 -5.28
C PRO A 114 -21.30 9.02 -4.28
N LYS A 115 -22.31 9.83 -3.97
CA LYS A 115 -23.45 9.40 -3.15
C LYS A 115 -24.05 8.15 -3.81
N LYS A 116 -24.24 7.07 -3.02
CA LYS A 116 -24.94 5.86 -3.47
C LYS A 116 -26.22 6.29 -4.20
N ARG A 117 -26.26 6.14 -5.53
CA ARG A 117 -27.51 6.27 -6.28
C ARG A 117 -28.45 5.23 -5.66
N LYS A 118 -29.67 5.64 -5.29
CA LYS A 118 -30.74 4.70 -4.91
C LYS A 118 -30.81 3.68 -6.05
N ARG A 119 -30.56 2.41 -5.71
CA ARG A 119 -30.50 1.32 -6.68
C ARG A 119 -31.84 1.24 -7.40
N ASP A 120 -31.87 1.56 -8.70
CA ASP A 120 -32.92 1.05 -9.58
C ASP A 120 -32.56 -0.41 -9.88
N LEU A 121 -33.49 -1.33 -9.58
CA LEU A 121 -33.31 -2.78 -9.72
C LEU A 121 -33.13 -3.27 -11.17
N GLY A 122 -32.81 -2.38 -12.12
CA GLY A 122 -32.75 -2.67 -13.56
C GLY A 122 -31.49 -2.24 -14.29
N SER A 123 -30.52 -1.57 -13.65
CA SER A 123 -29.26 -1.21 -14.33
C SER A 123 -28.25 -2.35 -14.22
N VAL A 124 -27.75 -2.81 -15.36
CA VAL A 124 -26.60 -3.72 -15.46
C VAL A 124 -25.50 -3.24 -14.51
N VAL A 125 -25.05 -4.12 -13.62
CA VAL A 125 -24.01 -3.81 -12.63
C VAL A 125 -22.78 -3.35 -13.40
N ASP A 126 -22.35 -2.11 -13.21
CA ASP A 126 -21.02 -1.70 -13.63
C ASP A 126 -20.02 -2.53 -12.81
N THR A 127 -19.42 -3.55 -13.45
CA THR A 127 -18.42 -4.42 -12.83
C THR A 127 -17.16 -3.64 -12.42
N ILE A 128 -16.99 -2.42 -12.95
CA ILE A 128 -15.81 -1.58 -12.75
C ILE A 128 -16.12 -0.59 -11.61
N PRO A 129 -15.34 -0.60 -10.50
CA PRO A 129 -15.51 0.37 -9.43
C PRO A 129 -15.30 1.79 -9.96
N SER A 130 -16.04 2.77 -9.43
CA SER A 130 -15.85 4.17 -9.82
C SER A 130 -14.41 4.61 -9.64
N GLY A 131 -13.84 5.36 -10.58
CA GLY A 131 -12.45 5.83 -10.51
C GLY A 131 -12.13 6.59 -9.21
N ASP A 132 -13.11 7.30 -8.64
CA ASP A 132 -12.96 7.99 -7.34
C ASP A 132 -12.80 7.02 -6.17
N LEU A 133 -13.52 5.89 -6.18
CA LEU A 133 -13.36 4.82 -5.21
C LEU A 133 -11.98 4.16 -5.35
N VAL A 134 -11.51 3.96 -6.59
CA VAL A 134 -10.17 3.40 -6.85
C VAL A 134 -9.10 4.31 -6.27
N LYS A 135 -9.16 5.62 -6.56
CA LYS A 135 -8.23 6.63 -6.06
C LYS A 135 -8.25 6.72 -4.54
N ARG A 136 -9.44 6.78 -3.93
CA ARG A 136 -9.55 6.80 -2.47
C ARG A 136 -8.94 5.55 -1.84
N HIS A 137 -9.25 4.38 -2.40
CA HIS A 137 -8.66 3.13 -1.92
C HIS A 137 -7.15 3.09 -2.10
N ALA A 138 -6.61 3.62 -3.20
CA ALA A 138 -5.17 3.75 -3.41
C ALA A 138 -4.52 4.62 -2.32
N GLY A 139 -5.11 5.77 -1.97
CA GLY A 139 -4.64 6.59 -0.85
C GLY A 139 -4.60 5.80 0.46
N VAL A 140 -5.69 5.11 0.81
CA VAL A 140 -5.78 4.29 2.03
C VAL A 140 -4.75 3.16 2.03
N LEU A 141 -4.56 2.47 0.90
CA LEU A 141 -3.53 1.44 0.73
C LEU A 141 -2.12 2.01 0.87
N GLY A 142 -1.86 3.20 0.36
CA GLY A 142 -0.57 3.88 0.48
C GLY A 142 -0.24 4.23 1.93
N LEU A 143 -1.17 4.84 2.65
CA LEU A 143 -1.02 5.10 4.09
C LEU A 143 -0.86 3.80 4.88
N SER A 144 -1.64 2.77 4.53
CA SER A 144 -1.52 1.44 5.14
C SER A 144 -0.15 0.83 4.94
N ALA A 145 0.41 0.93 3.73
CA ALA A 145 1.75 0.44 3.42
C ALA A 145 2.84 1.18 4.23
N CYS A 146 2.67 2.49 4.46
CA CYS A 146 3.59 3.27 5.30
C CYS A 146 3.52 2.83 6.77
N ILE A 147 2.33 2.56 7.31
CA ILE A 147 2.20 2.06 8.69
C ILE A 147 2.82 0.66 8.80
N LEU A 148 2.52 -0.22 7.85
CA LEU A 148 2.99 -1.62 7.87
C LEU A 148 4.48 -1.77 7.55
N SER A 149 5.14 -0.73 7.02
CA SER A 149 6.58 -0.76 6.76
C SER A 149 7.46 -0.62 8.00
N SER A 150 6.89 -0.19 9.13
CA SER A 150 7.60 -0.08 10.42
C SER A 150 6.97 -1.04 11.43
N PRO A 151 7.13 -2.36 11.27
CA PRO A 151 6.71 -3.29 12.30
C PRO A 151 7.64 -3.15 13.52
N TYR A 152 7.08 -3.28 14.73
CA TYR A 152 7.81 -3.26 16.00
C TYR A 152 8.38 -1.90 16.42
N ASP A 153 8.02 -0.82 15.72
CA ASP A 153 8.42 0.55 16.08
C ASP A 153 7.34 1.54 15.68
N VAL A 154 7.23 2.63 16.44
CA VAL A 154 6.27 3.72 16.19
C VAL A 154 7.03 5.02 15.95
N PRO A 155 7.39 5.31 14.67
CA PRO A 155 7.97 6.59 14.30
C PRO A 155 7.01 7.75 14.55
N THR A 156 7.56 8.96 14.69
CA THR A 156 6.79 10.17 15.05
C THR A 156 5.65 10.52 14.09
N TRP A 157 5.72 10.09 12.82
CA TRP A 157 4.66 10.30 11.83
C TRP A 157 3.52 9.27 11.93
N MET A 158 3.76 8.09 12.49
CA MET A 158 2.80 6.97 12.50
C MET A 158 1.52 7.26 13.30
N PRO A 159 1.56 7.89 14.49
CA PRO A 159 0.35 8.20 15.25
C PRO A 159 -0.68 9.01 14.45
N GLN A 160 -0.24 10.04 13.73
CA GLN A 160 -1.14 10.85 12.91
C GLN A 160 -1.69 10.06 11.72
N LEU A 161 -0.85 9.27 11.04
CA LEU A 161 -1.31 8.42 9.94
C LEU A 161 -2.37 7.39 10.38
N LEU A 162 -2.24 6.83 11.58
CA LEU A 162 -3.25 5.92 12.15
C LEU A 162 -4.59 6.62 12.38
N MET A 163 -4.58 7.88 12.83
CA MET A 163 -5.80 8.68 12.97
C MET A 163 -6.44 8.94 11.61
N ASP A 164 -5.64 9.35 10.62
CA ASP A 164 -6.14 9.61 9.27
C ASP A 164 -6.75 8.34 8.65
N LEU A 165 -6.11 7.18 8.87
CA LEU A 165 -6.63 5.89 8.42
C LEU A 165 -7.95 5.52 9.12
N SER A 166 -8.08 5.80 10.41
CA SER A 166 -9.29 5.48 11.17
C SER A 166 -10.55 6.19 10.67
N ALA A 167 -10.41 7.37 10.07
CA ALA A 167 -11.51 8.11 9.48
C ALA A 167 -12.18 7.36 8.31
N HIS A 168 -11.51 6.35 7.74
CA HIS A 168 -11.97 5.53 6.62
C HIS A 168 -12.63 4.20 7.03
N LEU A 169 -12.86 3.95 8.32
CA LEU A 169 -13.52 2.71 8.77
C LEU A 169 -14.97 2.58 8.33
N ASN A 170 -15.64 3.70 8.07
CA ASN A 170 -17.04 3.73 7.60
C ASN A 170 -17.14 3.89 6.07
N ASP A 171 -16.02 3.88 5.35
CA ASP A 171 -16.03 3.93 3.89
C ASP A 171 -16.51 2.61 3.28
N PRO A 172 -17.07 2.62 2.07
CA PRO A 172 -17.52 1.41 1.41
C PRO A 172 -16.37 0.44 1.11
N GLN A 173 -16.72 -0.84 0.96
CA GLN A 173 -15.79 -1.86 0.47
C GLN A 173 -15.17 -1.44 -0.88
N PRO A 174 -13.87 -1.71 -1.09
CA PRO A 174 -12.97 -2.52 -0.27
C PRO A 174 -12.24 -1.75 0.87
N ILE A 175 -12.47 -0.44 1.02
CA ILE A 175 -11.69 0.45 1.88
C ILE A 175 -11.76 0.03 3.35
N GLU A 176 -12.97 -0.15 3.89
CA GLU A 176 -13.17 -0.57 5.28
C GLU A 176 -12.37 -1.83 5.64
N MET A 177 -12.36 -2.83 4.75
CA MET A 177 -11.64 -4.08 5.00
C MET A 177 -10.11 -3.86 5.02
N THR A 178 -9.59 -3.01 4.13
CA THR A 178 -8.17 -2.63 4.12
C THR A 178 -7.77 -1.95 5.42
N VAL A 179 -8.58 -1.00 5.91
CA VAL A 179 -8.31 -0.31 7.18
C VAL A 179 -8.32 -1.30 8.35
N LYS A 180 -9.35 -2.16 8.45
CA LYS A 180 -9.45 -3.18 9.51
C LYS A 180 -8.26 -4.14 9.51
N LYS A 181 -7.86 -4.64 8.33
CA LYS A 181 -6.68 -5.52 8.19
C LYS A 181 -5.40 -4.81 8.64
N THR A 182 -5.24 -3.53 8.28
CA THR A 182 -4.07 -2.74 8.64
C THR A 182 -3.98 -2.50 10.14
N LEU A 183 -5.07 -2.06 10.78
CA LEU A 183 -5.11 -1.85 12.23
C LEU A 183 -4.90 -3.15 13.02
N SER A 184 -5.47 -4.25 12.55
CA SER A 184 -5.26 -5.57 13.14
C SER A 184 -3.79 -6.01 13.06
N ASN A 185 -3.15 -5.83 11.90
CA ASN A 185 -1.73 -6.14 11.72
C ASN A 185 -0.84 -5.23 12.59
N PHE A 186 -1.13 -3.94 12.64
CA PHE A 186 -0.43 -2.99 13.50
C PHE A 186 -0.50 -3.44 14.97
N ARG A 187 -1.71 -3.73 15.48
CA ARG A 187 -1.89 -4.22 16.85
C ARG A 187 -1.09 -5.48 17.12
N ARG A 188 -1.11 -6.43 16.18
CA ARG A 188 -0.41 -7.71 16.29
C ARG A 188 1.10 -7.52 16.42
N THR A 189 1.71 -6.62 15.63
CA THR A 189 3.17 -6.42 15.63
C THR A 189 3.68 -5.50 16.74
N HIS A 190 2.82 -4.66 17.34
CA HIS A 190 3.21 -3.70 18.38
C HIS A 190 2.74 -4.10 19.79
N HIS A 191 2.17 -5.30 19.95
CA HIS A 191 1.60 -5.73 21.23
C HIS A 191 2.66 -5.90 22.32
N ASP A 192 3.77 -6.56 22.00
CA ASP A 192 4.77 -6.98 22.98
C ASP A 192 5.43 -5.78 23.69
N ASN A 193 5.74 -4.71 22.94
CA ASN A 193 6.37 -3.49 23.45
C ASN A 193 5.37 -2.32 23.59
N TRP A 194 4.07 -2.60 23.74
CA TRP A 194 3.03 -1.57 23.72
C TRP A 194 3.22 -0.47 24.78
N GLN A 195 3.82 -0.78 25.94
CA GLN A 195 4.06 0.20 27.01
C GLN A 195 5.02 1.33 26.59
N GLU A 196 5.94 1.04 25.67
CA GLU A 196 6.84 2.01 25.08
C GLU A 196 6.16 2.71 23.90
N HIS A 197 5.59 1.93 22.97
CA HIS A 197 4.94 2.46 21.77
C HIS A 197 3.81 3.45 22.08
N LYS A 198 3.00 3.20 23.12
CA LYS A 198 1.90 4.09 23.51
C LYS A 198 2.37 5.51 23.88
N GLN A 199 3.64 5.68 24.27
CA GLN A 199 4.20 6.99 24.64
C GLN A 199 4.38 7.93 23.44
N GLN A 200 4.35 7.39 22.22
CA GLN A 200 4.37 8.17 20.99
C GLN A 200 2.99 8.77 20.63
N PHE A 201 1.95 8.35 21.35
CA PHE A 201 0.57 8.79 21.11
C PHE A 201 0.14 9.78 22.19
N THR A 202 -0.72 10.71 21.81
CA THR A 202 -1.47 11.54 22.76
C THR A 202 -2.59 10.74 23.41
N ASP A 203 -3.08 11.20 24.57
CA ASP A 203 -4.19 10.55 25.27
C ASP A 203 -5.45 10.43 24.38
N ASP A 204 -5.76 11.47 23.61
CA ASP A 204 -6.88 11.47 22.66
C ASP A 204 -6.71 10.41 21.56
N GLN A 205 -5.49 10.25 21.02
CA GLN A 205 -5.19 9.23 20.02
C GLN A 205 -5.29 7.81 20.61
N LEU A 206 -4.88 7.62 21.86
CA LEU A 206 -5.00 6.32 22.55
C LEU A 206 -6.45 5.93 22.83
N LEU A 207 -7.31 6.90 23.15
CA LEU A 207 -8.75 6.67 23.28
C LEU A 207 -9.34 6.16 21.97
N VAL A 208 -9.05 6.85 20.85
CA VAL A 208 -9.48 6.40 19.53
C VAL A 208 -8.96 5.00 19.23
N LEU A 209 -7.66 4.74 19.39
CA LEU A 209 -7.10 3.40 19.12
C LEU A 209 -7.73 2.31 19.98
N THR A 210 -8.07 2.59 21.23
CA THR A 210 -8.71 1.60 22.11
C THR A 210 -10.06 1.18 21.53
N ASP A 211 -10.91 2.13 21.14
CA ASP A 211 -12.21 1.84 20.54
C ASP A 211 -12.09 1.03 19.25
N LEU A 212 -11.07 1.32 18.43
CA LEU A 212 -10.85 0.67 17.14
C LEU A 212 -10.25 -0.74 17.26
N LEU A 213 -9.37 -0.94 18.24
CA LEU A 213 -8.64 -2.18 18.41
C LEU A 213 -9.42 -3.23 19.22
N VAL A 214 -10.51 -2.88 19.88
CA VAL A 214 -11.28 -3.79 20.75
C VAL A 214 -12.18 -4.78 19.99
N SER A 215 -12.44 -4.61 18.69
CA SER A 215 -13.40 -5.48 17.96
C SER A 215 -12.77 -6.51 17.02
N PRO A 216 -12.81 -7.81 17.36
CA PRO A 216 -12.83 -8.87 16.37
C PRO A 216 -14.23 -9.04 15.74
N CYS A 217 -14.29 -9.36 14.45
CA CYS A 217 -15.52 -9.52 13.66
C CYS A 217 -16.49 -10.65 14.10
N TYR A 218 -16.24 -11.32 15.22
CA TYR A 218 -17.05 -12.41 15.77
C TYR A 218 -17.86 -12.02 17.02
N TYR A 219 -17.82 -10.75 17.43
CA TYR A 219 -18.59 -10.21 18.57
C TYR A 219 -19.71 -9.24 18.14
N ALA A 220 -20.40 -9.53 17.04
CA ALA A 220 -21.62 -8.82 16.62
C ALA A 220 -22.82 -9.75 16.62
#